data_AF-A0A942S631-F1
#
_entry.id   AF-A0A942S631-F1
#
_cell.length_a   1.000
_cell.length_b   1.000
_cell.length_c   1.000
_cell.angle_alpha   90.00
_cell.angle_beta   90.00
_cell.angle_gamma   90.00
#
_symmetry.space_group_name_H-M   'P 1'
#
loop_
_entity.id
_entity.type
_entity.pdbx_description
1 polymer ?
#
loop_
_entity_poly.entity_id
_entity_poly.type
_entity_poly.pdbx_seq_one_letter_code
_entity_poly.pdbx_strand_id
1 'polypeptide(L)' 'MTDAIVGSNKFRSFNVIDDYSREVLFIEADYSLKSSRVIWVLRHLVNKYGKPQ' A
#
# COMPACT_ATOMS: atom_id res chain seq x y z
N MET A 1 -14.26 -6.83 -4.36
CA MET A 1 -13.62 -6.10 -5.47
C MET A 1 -12.29 -6.79 -5.75
N THR A 2 -12.00 -7.15 -7.00
CA THR A 2 -10.73 -7.82 -7.35
C THR A 2 -10.09 -7.00 -8.44
N ASP A 3 -8.87 -6.50 -8.19
CA ASP A 3 -8.15 -5.75 -9.20
C ASP A 3 -7.46 -6.76 -10.14
N ALA A 4 -7.90 -6.82 -11.40
CA ALA A 4 -7.32 -7.69 -12.41
C ALA A 4 -7.44 -7.04 -13.78
N ILE A 5 -6.38 -7.12 -14.58
CA ILE A 5 -6.46 -6.80 -16.01
C ILE A 5 -7.17 -7.97 -16.68
N VAL A 6 -8.09 -7.71 -17.62
CA VAL A 6 -8.86 -8.75 -18.30
C VAL A 6 -7.91 -9.75 -18.97
N GLY A 7 -7.99 -11.02 -18.59
CA GLY A 7 -7.11 -12.08 -19.08
C GLY A 7 -5.77 -12.23 -18.34
N SER A 8 -5.49 -11.44 -17.29
CA SER A 8 -4.28 -11.55 -16.48
C SER A 8 -4.52 -12.20 -15.12
N ASN A 9 -3.42 -12.53 -14.43
CA ASN A 9 -3.46 -12.86 -13.01
C ASN A 9 -4.05 -11.69 -12.20
N LYS A 10 -4.77 -12.03 -11.13
CA LYS A 10 -5.27 -11.06 -10.14
C LYS A 10 -4.08 -10.38 -9.48
N PHE A 11 -4.11 -9.05 -9.40
CA PHE A 11 -3.13 -8.31 -8.61
C PHE A 11 -3.76 -7.84 -7.30
N ARG A 12 -2.91 -7.36 -6.40
CA ARG A 12 -3.30 -6.82 -5.11
C ARG A 12 -2.73 -5.42 -5.00
N SER A 13 -3.55 -4.52 -4.47
CA SER A 13 -3.16 -3.17 -4.13
C SER A 13 -3.05 -3.04 -2.60
N PHE A 14 -2.02 -2.35 -2.13
CA PHE A 14 -1.88 -1.91 -0.75
C PHE A 14 -1.82 -0.39 -0.74
N ASN A 15 -2.90 0.22 -0.25
CA ASN A 15 -3.08 1.67 -0.20
C ASN A 15 -2.97 2.12 1.25
N VAL A 16 -2.08 3.07 1.53
CA VAL A 16 -2.01 3.76 2.82
C VAL A 16 -2.51 5.19 2.60
N ILE A 17 -3.60 5.52 3.30
CA ILE A 17 -4.33 6.77 3.13
C ILE A 17 -4.46 7.40 4.51
N ASP A 18 -4.22 8.70 4.60
CA ASP A 18 -4.56 9.48 5.78
C ASP A 18 -6.06 9.77 5.81
N ASP A 19 -6.75 9.36 6.88
CA ASP A 19 -8.22 9.42 6.93
C ASP A 19 -8.76 10.86 7.06
N TYR A 20 -8.00 11.74 7.72
CA TYR A 20 -8.40 13.13 7.95
C TYR A 20 -8.30 13.98 6.68
N SER A 21 -7.10 14.04 6.09
CA SER A 21 -6.84 14.86 4.89
C SER A 21 -7.27 14.17 3.59
N ARG A 22 -7.53 12.85 3.64
CA ARG A 22 -7.74 11.99 2.46
C ARG A 22 -6.53 11.95 1.51
N GLU A 23 -5.34 12.29 2.01
CA GLU A 23 -4.10 12.16 1.25
C GLU A 23 -3.74 10.68 1.07
N VAL A 24 -3.36 10.30 -0.15
CA VAL A 24 -2.81 8.97 -0.44
C VAL A 24 -1.30 9.00 -0.20
N LEU A 25 -0.86 8.43 0.92
CA LEU A 25 0.54 8.45 1.35
C LEU A 25 1.40 7.46 0.57
N PHE A 26 0.83 6.31 0.17
CA PHE A 26 1.51 5.29 -0.61
C PHE A 26 0.54 4.35 -1.32
N ILE A 27 0.89 3.90 -2.52
CA ILE A 27 0.21 2.82 -3.24
C ILE A 27 1.25 1.81 -3.72
N GLU A 28 1.13 0.56 -3.29
CA GLU A 28 1.89 -0.57 -3.84
C GLU A 28 0.93 -1.47 -4.63
N ALA A 29 1.33 -1.91 -5.82
CA ALA A 29 0.58 -2.90 -6.61
C ALA A 29 1.50 -4.06 -7.00
N ASP A 30 1.10 -5.28 -6.65
CA ASP A 30 1.86 -6.51 -6.97
C ASP A 30 0.91 -7.71 -7.05
N TYR A 31 1.32 -8.80 -7.70
CA TYR A 31 0.59 -10.06 -7.72
C TYR A 31 0.57 -10.76 -6.35
N SER A 32 1.58 -10.50 -5.51
CA SER A 32 1.66 -11.03 -4.14
C SER A 32 2.22 -9.99 -3.16
N LEU A 33 1.43 -9.61 -2.16
CA LEU A 33 1.87 -8.72 -1.08
C LEU A 33 2.48 -9.52 0.06
N LYS A 34 3.78 -9.79 -0.03
CA LYS A 34 4.53 -10.42 1.07
C LYS A 34 4.60 -9.48 2.27
N SER A 35 4.57 -10.03 3.49
CA SER A 35 4.67 -9.25 4.72
C SER A 35 5.92 -8.36 4.77
N SER A 36 7.02 -8.80 4.17
CA SER A 36 8.25 -7.99 4.05
C SER A 36 8.04 -6.69 3.26
N ARG A 37 7.19 -6.70 2.23
CA ARG A 37 6.85 -5.48 1.47
C ARG A 37 5.99 -4.54 2.29
N VAL A 38 4.99 -5.06 3.00
CA VAL A 38 4.17 -4.26 3.92
C VAL A 38 5.04 -3.59 4.99
N ILE A 39 5.93 -4.35 5.63
CA ILE A 39 6.85 -3.82 6.66
C ILE A 39 7.74 -2.71 6.07
N TRP A 40 8.25 -2.91 4.85
CA TRP A 40 9.09 -1.92 4.20
C TRP A 40 8.32 -0.62 3.93
N VAL A 41 7.10 -0.71 3.37
CA VAL A 41 6.24 0.47 3.11
C VAL A 41 5.95 1.23 4.40
N LEU A 42 5.56 0.54 5.47
CA LEU A 42 5.25 1.19 6.74
C LEU A 42 6.50 1.85 7.37
N ARG A 43 7.67 1.22 7.28
CA ARG A 43 8.93 1.84 7.73
C ARG A 43 9.31 3.06 6.90
N HIS A 44 9.12 2.99 5.58
CA HIS A 44 9.36 4.12 4.69
C HIS A 44 8.47 5.31 5.06
N LEU A 45 7.17 5.06 5.29
CA LEU A 45 6.22 6.10 5.71
C LEU A 45 6.56 6.68 7.08
N VAL A 46 6.91 5.84 8.05
CA VAL A 46 7.34 6.31 9.37
C VAL A 46 8.60 7.18 9.29
N ASN A 47 9.56 6.84 8.43
CA ASN A 47 10.76 7.65 8.22
C ASN A 47 10.44 9.00 7.55
N LYS A 48 9.42 9.06 6.69
CA LYS A 48 9.03 10.27 5.95
C LYS A 48 8.12 11.20 6.76
N TYR A 49 7.15 10.65 7.48
CA TYR A 49 6.08 11.41 8.16
C TYR A 49 6.17 11.35 9.68
N GLY A 50 7.02 10.50 10.25
CA GLY A 50 7.04 10.19 11.67
C GLY A 50 6.06 9.07 12.04
N LYS A 51 6.11 8.64 13.31
CA LYS A 51 5.15 7.68 13.85
C LYS A 51 3.87 8.41 14.28
N PRO A 52 2.68 7.82 14.05
CA PRO A 52 1.45 8.29 14.70
C PRO A 52 1.61 8.32 16.23
N GLN A 53 0.92 9.24 16.89
CA GLN A 53 0.82 9.29 18.36
C GLN A 53 -0.33 8.43 18.87
#